data_AF-A0A2G9TBW0-F1
#
_entry.id   AF-A0A2G9TBW0-F1
#
_cell.length_a   1.000
_cell.length_b   1.000
_cell.length_c   1.000
_cell.angle_alpha   90.00
_cell.angle_beta   90.00
_cell.angle_gamma   90.00
#
_symmetry.space_group_name_H-M   'P 1'
#
loop_
_entity.id
_entity.type
_entity.pdbx_description
1 polymer ?
#
loop_
_entity_poly.entity_id
_entity_poly.type
_entity_poly.pdbx_seq_one_letter_code
_entity_poly.pdbx_strand_id
1 'polypeptide(L)'
;MKGNTWSGYERGMLDGMRNLQQLNLRNNSLTAIDEYTFASLRFLTTLDLAYNSLSKIAKRTFSHQTKLFWLDLSNNQLTGFEEGTFDTKIANLLLDGTISLRLFDL
;
A
#
# COMPACT_ATOMS: atom_id res chain seq x y z
N MET A 1 17.23 -7.35 15.78
CA MET A 1 16.56 -7.37 14.47
C MET A 1 15.29 -6.53 14.58
N LYS A 2 15.36 -5.22 14.32
CA LYS A 2 14.16 -4.38 14.27
C LYS A 2 13.59 -4.53 12.86
N GLY A 3 12.41 -5.15 12.75
CA GLY A 3 11.60 -5.03 11.55
C GLY A 3 11.19 -3.57 11.40
N ASN A 4 11.40 -3.00 10.21
CA ASN A 4 10.97 -1.65 9.89
C ASN A 4 9.45 -1.65 9.65
N THR A 5 8.69 -1.97 10.68
CA THR A 5 7.31 -1.51 10.75
C THR A 5 7.39 0.01 10.85
N TRP A 6 6.52 0.74 10.15
CA TRP A 6 6.25 2.13 10.48
C TRP A 6 5.55 2.12 11.84
N SER A 7 6.38 1.93 12.88
CA SER A 7 5.98 1.86 14.27
C SER A 7 5.42 3.23 14.66
N GLY A 8 4.70 3.31 15.78
CA GLY A 8 4.03 4.55 16.22
C GLY A 8 4.90 5.81 16.25
N TYR A 9 6.23 5.68 16.23
CA TYR A 9 7.20 6.78 16.17
C TYR A 9 7.37 7.40 14.76
N GLU A 10 7.04 6.67 13.69
CA GLU A 10 7.11 7.15 12.30
C GLU A 10 5.73 7.62 11.79
N ARG A 11 4.68 7.50 12.62
CA ARG A 11 3.36 8.04 12.31
C ARG A 11 3.46 9.53 12.04
N GLY A 12 2.92 9.92 10.89
CA GLY A 12 2.88 11.31 10.47
C GLY A 12 4.19 11.83 9.88
N MET A 13 5.22 11.00 9.69
CA MET A 13 6.42 11.40 8.93
C MET A 13 6.08 11.87 7.51
N LEU A 14 4.95 11.42 6.97
CA LEU A 14 4.46 11.84 5.66
C LEU A 14 3.39 12.96 5.70
N ASP A 15 3.01 13.48 6.88
CA ASP A 15 1.88 14.41 7.02
C ASP A 15 2.08 15.77 6.36
N GLY A 16 3.34 16.15 6.13
CA GLY A 16 3.70 17.34 5.35
C GLY A 16 3.59 17.14 3.84
N MET A 17 3.55 15.90 3.34
CA MET A 17 3.59 15.56 1.92
C MET A 17 2.20 15.42 1.31
N ARG A 18 1.29 16.33 1.67
CA ARG A 18 -0.15 16.23 1.33
C ARG A 18 -0.42 16.24 -0.18
N ASN A 19 0.46 16.85 -0.97
CA ASN A 19 0.32 16.93 -2.43
C ASN A 19 1.05 15.82 -3.19
N LEU A 20 1.65 14.86 -2.48
CA LEU A 20 2.40 13.77 -3.12
C LEU A 20 1.44 12.90 -3.95
N GLN A 21 1.81 12.70 -5.21
CA GLN A 21 1.05 11.86 -6.16
C GLN A 21 1.70 10.50 -6.37
N GLN A 22 3.02 10.41 -6.26
CA GLN A 22 3.76 9.18 -6.50
C GLN A 22 4.66 8.91 -5.31
N LEU A 23 4.59 7.69 -4.78
CA LEU A 23 5.44 7.23 -3.69
C LEU A 23 6.06 5.91 -4.08
N ASN A 24 7.40 5.88 -4.10
CA ASN A 24 8.17 4.68 -4.34
C ASN A 24 8.86 4.25 -3.03
N LEU A 25 8.45 3.10 -2.52
CA LEU A 25 9.01 2.41 -1.36
C LEU A 25 9.51 1.01 -1.74
N ARG A 26 9.78 0.79 -3.03
CA ARG A 26 10.33 -0.47 -3.54
C ARG A 26 11.66 -0.83 -2.90
N ASN A 27 11.96 -2.12 -2.78
CA ASN A 27 13.26 -2.63 -2.31
C ASN A 27 13.62 -2.12 -0.90
N ASN A 28 12.62 -2.00 -0.03
CA ASN A 28 12.81 -1.72 1.39
C ASN A 28 12.60 -2.98 2.22
N SER A 29 12.64 -2.84 3.54
CA SER A 29 12.42 -3.94 4.48
C SER A 29 11.13 -3.76 5.27
N LEU A 30 10.08 -3.22 4.62
CA LEU A 30 8.77 -3.06 5.25
C LEU A 30 8.17 -4.44 5.50
N THR A 31 7.70 -4.66 6.73
CA THR A 31 7.09 -5.95 7.13
C THR A 31 5.59 -5.87 7.36
N ALA A 32 5.07 -4.67 7.64
CA ALA A 32 3.64 -4.40 7.77
C ALA A 32 3.33 -2.93 7.49
N ILE A 33 2.10 -2.67 7.06
CA ILE A 33 1.48 -1.34 6.91
C ILE A 33 0.10 -1.34 7.56
N ASP A 34 -0.25 -0.25 8.22
CA ASP A 34 -1.50 -0.07 8.96
C ASP A 34 -2.45 0.95 8.28
N GLU A 35 -3.67 1.08 8.80
CA GLU A 35 -4.71 1.99 8.30
C GLU A 35 -4.24 3.46 8.18
N TYR A 36 -3.27 3.87 8.98
CA TYR A 36 -2.83 5.26 9.10
C TYR A 36 -1.54 5.55 8.34
N THR A 37 -0.85 4.52 7.84
CA THR A 37 0.46 4.62 7.19
C THR A 37 0.46 5.66 6.06
N PHE A 38 -0.58 5.70 5.23
CA PHE A 38 -0.68 6.65 4.11
C PHE A 38 -1.78 7.70 4.27
N ALA A 39 -2.47 7.77 5.41
CA ALA A 39 -3.73 8.50 5.58
C ALA A 39 -3.67 10.00 5.19
N SER A 40 -2.51 10.64 5.32
CA SER A 40 -2.30 12.04 4.95
C SER A 40 -2.03 12.26 3.45
N LEU A 41 -1.65 11.21 2.70
CA LEU A 41 -1.33 11.26 1.27
C LEU A 41 -2.58 11.13 0.39
N ARG A 42 -3.55 12.03 0.57
CA ARG A 42 -4.88 11.93 -0.08
C ARG A 42 -4.84 12.07 -1.61
N PHE A 43 -3.76 12.61 -2.15
CA PHE A 43 -3.58 12.82 -3.59
C PHE A 43 -2.71 11.74 -4.26
N LEU A 44 -2.36 10.69 -3.52
CA LEU A 44 -1.55 9.60 -4.05
C LEU A 44 -2.31 8.89 -5.19
N THR A 45 -1.65 8.78 -6.34
CA THR A 45 -2.14 8.13 -7.54
C THR A 45 -1.39 6.84 -7.85
N THR A 46 -0.12 6.76 -7.41
CA THR A 46 0.80 5.66 -7.68
C THR A 46 1.57 5.30 -6.43
N LEU A 47 1.57 4.02 -6.07
CA LEU A 47 2.31 3.49 -4.92
C LEU A 47 3.06 2.22 -5.30
N ASP A 48 4.39 2.26 -5.22
CA ASP A 48 5.25 1.09 -5.41
C ASP A 48 5.73 0.60 -4.04
N LEU A 49 5.26 -0.58 -3.62
CA LEU A 49 5.65 -1.28 -2.41
C LEU A 49 6.33 -2.62 -2.73
N ALA A 50 6.73 -2.83 -3.98
CA ALA A 50 7.24 -4.10 -4.42
C ALA A 50 8.61 -4.41 -3.79
N TYR A 51 8.97 -5.70 -3.73
CA TYR A 51 10.25 -6.15 -3.17
C TYR A 51 10.43 -5.67 -1.72
N ASN A 52 9.39 -5.85 -0.91
CA ASN A 52 9.44 -5.66 0.53
C ASN A 52 9.24 -7.03 1.22
N SER A 53 8.95 -7.03 2.51
CA SER A 53 8.65 -8.24 3.29
C SER A 53 7.27 -8.16 3.94
N LEU A 54 6.33 -7.46 3.29
CA LEU A 54 4.99 -7.26 3.82
C LEU A 54 4.30 -8.62 3.95
N SER A 55 3.95 -8.99 5.18
CA SER A 55 3.20 -10.23 5.46
C SER A 55 1.72 -9.97 5.71
N LYS A 56 1.37 -8.71 6.02
CA LYS A 56 -0.01 -8.27 6.24
C LYS A 56 -0.21 -6.81 5.79
N ILE A 57 -1.38 -6.53 5.24
CA ILE A 57 -1.93 -5.18 5.03
C ILE A 57 -3.20 -5.08 5.86
N ALA A 58 -3.33 -4.04 6.68
CA ALA A 58 -4.55 -3.84 7.47
C ALA A 58 -5.74 -3.46 6.57
N LYS A 59 -6.96 -3.82 7.00
CA LYS A 59 -8.19 -3.29 6.41
C LYS A 59 -8.14 -1.75 6.33
N ARG A 60 -8.73 -1.17 5.28
CA ARG A 60 -8.80 0.29 5.06
C ARG A 60 -7.48 1.04 4.90
N THR A 61 -6.33 0.34 4.80
CA THR A 61 -5.01 0.96 4.53
C THR A 61 -5.03 1.94 3.35
N PHE A 62 -5.82 1.63 2.30
CA PHE A 62 -5.92 2.47 1.11
C PHE A 62 -7.18 3.34 1.03
N SER A 63 -7.98 3.41 2.11
CA SER A 63 -9.31 4.05 2.09
C SER A 63 -9.27 5.57 1.89
N HIS A 64 -8.17 6.22 2.26
CA HIS A 64 -7.98 7.67 2.09
C HIS A 64 -7.38 8.06 0.74
N GLN A 65 -6.83 7.10 -0.01
CA GLN A 65 -6.18 7.34 -1.30
C GLN A 65 -7.20 7.13 -2.43
N THR A 66 -8.23 7.98 -2.46
CA THR A 66 -9.35 7.90 -3.41
C THR A 66 -8.95 8.10 -4.88
N LYS A 67 -7.71 8.52 -5.13
CA LYS A 67 -7.12 8.73 -6.46
C LYS A 67 -6.12 7.64 -6.86
N LEU A 68 -5.84 6.67 -5.98
CA LEU A 68 -4.87 5.61 -6.23
C LEU A 68 -5.39 4.69 -7.33
N PHE A 69 -4.69 4.65 -8.47
CA PHE A 69 -5.08 3.81 -9.60
C PHE A 69 -4.02 2.76 -9.94
N TRP A 70 -2.81 2.89 -9.38
CA TRP A 70 -1.72 1.94 -9.58
C TRP A 70 -1.06 1.61 -8.25
N LEU A 71 -1.03 0.33 -7.91
CA LEU A 71 -0.42 -0.21 -6.70
C LEU A 71 0.35 -1.48 -7.05
N ASP A 72 1.65 -1.50 -6.76
CA ASP A 72 2.48 -2.69 -6.89
C ASP A 72 2.85 -3.24 -5.50
N LEU A 73 2.37 -4.44 -5.23
CA LEU A 73 2.65 -5.22 -4.02
C LEU A 73 3.44 -6.50 -4.34
N SER A 74 3.96 -6.65 -5.57
CA SER A 74 4.73 -7.82 -5.97
C SER A 74 6.00 -8.00 -5.13
N ASN A 75 6.49 -9.22 -5.06
CA ASN A 75 7.65 -9.66 -4.32
C ASN A 75 7.54 -9.27 -2.84
N ASN A 76 6.43 -9.68 -2.22
CA ASN A 76 6.18 -9.55 -0.78
C ASN A 76 5.84 -10.92 -0.18
N GLN A 77 5.47 -10.96 1.10
CA GLN A 77 5.13 -12.20 1.83
C GLN A 77 3.63 -12.28 2.12
N LEU A 78 2.81 -11.62 1.31
CA LEU A 78 1.37 -11.53 1.49
C LEU A 78 0.70 -12.86 1.12
N THR A 79 -0.06 -13.43 2.05
CA THR A 79 -0.76 -14.71 1.86
C THR A 79 -2.26 -14.55 1.62
N GLY A 80 -2.79 -13.34 1.77
CA GLY A 80 -4.20 -13.02 1.57
C GLY A 80 -4.54 -11.60 2.02
N PHE A 81 -5.81 -11.23 1.82
CA PHE A 81 -6.33 -9.90 2.14
C PHE A 81 -7.63 -10.01 2.93
N GLU A 82 -7.83 -9.12 3.89
CA GLU A 82 -9.11 -8.99 4.59
C GLU A 82 -10.15 -8.34 3.66
N GLU A 83 -11.43 -8.67 3.84
CA GLU A 83 -12.52 -8.02 3.12
C GLU A 83 -12.51 -6.49 3.34
N GLY A 84 -12.48 -5.77 2.23
CA GLY A 84 -12.36 -4.31 2.20
C GLY A 84 -10.94 -3.76 2.38
N THR A 85 -9.91 -4.60 2.18
CA THR A 85 -8.53 -4.10 2.03
C THR A 85 -8.40 -3.19 0.80
N PHE A 86 -9.11 -3.51 -0.28
CA PHE A 86 -9.13 -2.75 -1.54
C PHE A 86 -10.52 -2.18 -1.84
N ASP A 87 -11.17 -1.54 -0.87
CA ASP A 87 -12.47 -0.86 -1.06
C ASP A 87 -12.39 0.34 -2.01
N THR A 88 -11.17 0.79 -2.35
CA THR A 88 -10.93 1.84 -3.34
C THR A 88 -10.76 1.26 -4.74
N LYS A 89 -11.15 2.03 -5.76
CA LYS A 89 -11.01 1.63 -7.17
C LYS A 89 -9.55 1.72 -7.62
N ILE A 90 -8.78 0.68 -7.35
CA ILE A 90 -7.41 0.52 -7.86
C ILE A 90 -7.49 -0.16 -9.24
N ALA A 91 -7.19 0.57 -10.30
CA ALA A 91 -7.30 0.07 -11.67
C ALA A 91 -6.22 -0.97 -12.02
N ASN A 92 -5.02 -0.82 -11.45
CA ASN A 92 -3.88 -1.69 -11.68
C ASN A 92 -3.31 -2.12 -10.33
N LEU A 93 -3.64 -3.34 -9.91
CA LEU A 93 -3.07 -3.98 -8.73
C LEU A 93 -2.12 -5.09 -9.19
N LEU A 94 -0.84 -4.96 -8.86
CA LEU A 94 0.17 -6.00 -9.14
C LEU A 94 0.46 -6.81 -7.87
N LEU A 95 0.43 -8.13 -8.02
CA LEU A 95 0.78 -9.13 -7.01
C LEU A 95 1.75 -10.16 -7.61
N ASP A 96 2.34 -11.01 -6.78
CA ASP A 96 3.23 -12.06 -7.26
C ASP A 96 2.49 -13.07 -8.16
N GLY A 97 3.03 -13.28 -9.37
CA GLY A 97 2.60 -14.34 -10.28
C GLY A 97 1.18 -14.20 -10.85
N THR A 98 0.46 -13.11 -10.59
CA THR A 98 -0.87 -12.87 -11.19
C THR A 98 -0.80 -11.67 -12.11
N ILE A 99 -1.09 -11.94 -13.39
CA ILE A 99 -1.41 -10.94 -14.41
C ILE A 99 -2.38 -9.93 -13.79
N SER A 100 -2.00 -8.63 -13.82
CA SER A 100 -2.83 -7.46 -13.52
C SER A 100 -4.31 -7.83 -13.31
N LEU A 101 -4.78 -7.89 -12.06
CA LEU A 101 -6.22 -7.98 -11.82
C LEU A 101 -6.84 -6.70 -12.37
N ARG A 102 -7.30 -6.73 -13.62
CA ARG A 102 -8.32 -5.81 -14.09
C ARG A 102 -9.56 -6.18 -13.28
N LEU A 103 -9.76 -5.50 -12.15
CA LEU A 103 -10.98 -5.55 -11.36
C LEU A 103 -12.12 -4.92 -12.17
N PHE A 104 -12.54 -5.61 -13.22
CA PHE A 104 -13.92 -5.62 -13.66
C PHE A 104 -14.40 -7.05 -13.37
N ASP A 105 -15.53 -7.18 -12.69
CA ASP A 105 -16.21 -8.43 -12.28
C ASP A 105 -16.05 -8.84 -10.80
N LEU A 106 -16.28 -7.89 -9.88
CA LEU A 106 -17.01 -8.12 -8.63
C LEU A 106 -18.05 -7.03 -8.44
#